data_AF-A0A966SC07-F1
#
_entry.id   AF-A0A966SC07-F1
#
_cell.length_a   1.000
_cell.length_b   1.000
_cell.length_c   1.000
_cell.angle_alpha   90.00
_cell.angle_beta   90.00
_cell.angle_gamma   90.00
#
_symmetry.space_group_name_H-M   'P 1'
#
loop_
_entity.id
_entity.type
_entity.pdbx_description
1 polymer ?
#
loop_
_entity_poly.entity_id
_entity_poly.type
_entity_poly.pdbx_seq_one_letter_code
_entity_poly.pdbx_strand_id
1 'polypeptide(L)'
;ANLDGAEELPKFNFFDMSSPIYTRPRFLPGSKINGASIDHGIVSDGCIISHAHISHSVIGIRSFVGLGTNLHRVIMMGADYYESQASMLENLNAGRPRMGIGQHCRIENTILDKNVRIGDNCVISPAGKPDHFDGPNYVIRDGIVIVPKNGVIPHGTVI
;
A
#
# COMPACT_ATOMS: atom_id res chain seq x y z
N ALA A 1 -6.81 10.47 10.25
CA ALA A 1 -8.10 10.42 9.53
C ALA A 1 -8.30 9.09 8.83
N ASN A 2 -7.59 8.74 7.75
CA ASN A 2 -7.89 7.51 7.00
C ASN A 2 -7.77 6.20 7.80
N LEU A 3 -6.77 6.08 8.68
CA LEU A 3 -6.60 4.88 9.52
C LEU A 3 -7.76 4.66 10.52
N ASP A 4 -8.44 5.74 10.93
CA ASP A 4 -9.62 5.68 11.80
C ASP A 4 -10.74 4.85 11.18
N GLY A 5 -10.82 4.78 9.85
CA GLY A 5 -11.80 3.95 9.15
C GLY A 5 -11.60 2.44 9.37
N ALA A 6 -10.40 2.00 9.76
CA ALA A 6 -10.09 0.60 10.01
C ALA A 6 -10.33 0.17 11.47
N GLU A 7 -10.68 1.12 12.35
CA GLU A 7 -11.03 0.85 13.74
C GLU A 7 -12.40 0.17 13.86
N GLU A 8 -12.64 -0.52 14.98
CA GLU A 8 -13.94 -1.18 15.24
C GLU A 8 -15.11 -0.18 15.25
N LEU A 9 -14.87 1.02 15.77
CA LEU A 9 -15.85 2.11 15.86
C LEU A 9 -15.27 3.38 15.22
N PRO A 10 -15.31 3.49 13.88
CA PRO A 10 -14.78 4.64 13.17
C PRO A 10 -15.62 5.89 13.45
N LYS A 11 -14.99 7.05 13.58
CA LYS A 11 -15.69 8.33 13.78
C LYS A 11 -16.50 8.73 12.55
N PHE A 12 -16.04 8.32 11.37
CA PHE A 12 -16.73 8.52 10.11
C PHE A 12 -17.15 7.18 9.51
N ASN A 13 -18.46 6.98 9.37
CA ASN A 13 -19.03 5.70 8.94
C ASN A 13 -19.35 5.70 7.43
N PHE A 14 -18.58 4.93 6.64
CA PHE A 14 -18.87 4.72 5.22
C PHE A 14 -20.05 3.76 4.96
N PHE A 15 -20.53 3.05 5.98
CA PHE A 15 -21.59 2.04 5.88
C PHE A 15 -22.98 2.57 6.25
N ASP A 16 -23.14 3.88 6.45
CA ASP A 16 -24.46 4.48 6.70
C ASP A 16 -25.31 4.48 5.42
N MET A 17 -26.33 3.61 5.40
CA MET A 17 -27.26 3.48 4.28
C MET A 17 -28.26 4.64 4.18
N SER A 18 -28.42 5.46 5.21
CA SER A 18 -29.28 6.65 5.17
C SER A 18 -28.63 7.82 4.45
N SER A 19 -27.30 7.88 4.45
CA SER A 19 -26.50 8.91 3.79
C SER A 19 -25.23 8.31 3.16
N PRO A 20 -25.36 7.45 2.14
CA PRO A 20 -24.23 6.74 1.55
C PRO A 20 -23.28 7.70 0.81
N ILE A 21 -21.98 7.41 0.90
CA ILE A 21 -20.94 8.13 0.16
C ILE A 21 -20.70 7.45 -1.19
N TYR A 22 -21.03 8.14 -2.28
CA TYR A 22 -20.86 7.61 -3.64
C TYR A 22 -19.47 7.86 -4.21
N THR A 23 -19.01 6.95 -5.06
CA THR A 23 -17.81 7.09 -5.87
C THR A 23 -18.02 6.50 -7.26
N ARG A 24 -17.04 6.67 -8.16
CA ARG A 24 -17.12 6.12 -9.53
C ARG A 24 -17.25 4.59 -9.51
N PRO A 25 -18.24 3.99 -10.18
CA PRO A 25 -18.32 2.53 -10.33
C PRO A 25 -17.17 2.05 -11.23
N ARG A 26 -16.32 1.17 -10.71
CA ARG A 26 -15.14 0.66 -11.43
C ARG A 26 -15.29 -0.80 -11.90
N PHE A 27 -16.32 -1.51 -11.45
CA PHE A 27 -16.58 -2.92 -11.75
C PHE A 27 -15.33 -3.81 -11.56
N LEU A 28 -14.56 -3.52 -10.49
CA LEU A 28 -13.40 -4.34 -10.15
C LEU A 28 -13.88 -5.67 -9.57
N PRO A 29 -13.14 -6.76 -9.81
CA PRO A 29 -13.44 -8.03 -9.16
C PRO A 29 -13.23 -7.93 -7.65
N GLY A 30 -13.77 -8.90 -6.91
CA GLY A 30 -13.42 -9.09 -5.51
C GLY A 30 -11.91 -9.27 -5.32
N SER A 31 -11.42 -8.87 -4.16
CA SER A 31 -9.99 -8.99 -3.82
C SER A 31 -9.59 -10.44 -3.60
N LYS A 32 -8.45 -10.83 -4.18
CA LYS A 32 -7.88 -12.17 -4.08
C LYS A 32 -6.85 -12.20 -2.95
N ILE A 33 -7.11 -13.02 -1.93
CA ILE A 33 -6.24 -13.18 -0.76
C ILE A 33 -5.75 -14.64 -0.71
N ASN A 34 -4.46 -14.85 -0.97
CA ASN A 34 -3.81 -16.17 -0.95
C ASN A 34 -3.12 -16.36 0.41
N GLY A 35 -3.90 -16.41 1.48
CA GLY A 35 -3.41 -16.43 2.87
C GLY A 35 -2.96 -15.05 3.34
N ALA A 36 -3.59 -14.48 4.35
CA ALA A 36 -3.14 -13.25 5.00
C ALA A 36 -3.72 -13.17 6.41
N SER A 37 -3.01 -12.55 7.34
CA SER A 37 -3.60 -12.12 8.61
C SER A 37 -3.90 -10.63 8.53
N ILE A 38 -5.16 -10.26 8.76
CA ILE A 38 -5.58 -8.87 8.77
C ILE A 38 -6.13 -8.57 10.16
N ASP A 39 -5.52 -7.60 10.82
CA ASP A 39 -5.92 -7.10 12.13
C ASP A 39 -6.23 -5.60 11.98
N HIS A 40 -7.48 -5.16 12.15
CA HIS A 40 -7.86 -3.76 11.91
C HIS A 40 -7.44 -3.25 10.52
N GLY A 41 -8.11 -3.69 9.46
CA GLY A 41 -7.75 -3.28 8.11
C GLY A 41 -8.90 -3.22 7.12
N ILE A 42 -8.84 -2.24 6.20
CA ILE A 42 -9.77 -2.13 5.07
C ILE A 42 -9.06 -2.63 3.81
N VAL A 43 -9.65 -3.59 3.10
CA VAL A 43 -9.17 -4.04 1.79
C VAL A 43 -10.21 -3.70 0.74
N SER A 44 -9.82 -2.82 -0.18
CA SER A 44 -10.67 -2.38 -1.29
C SER A 44 -10.71 -3.41 -2.42
N ASP A 45 -11.54 -3.19 -3.44
CA ASP A 45 -11.71 -4.12 -4.57
C ASP A 45 -10.45 -4.33 -5.42
N GLY A 46 -10.36 -5.49 -6.07
CA GLY A 46 -9.33 -5.81 -7.04
C GLY A 46 -7.92 -6.00 -6.47
N CYS A 47 -7.77 -6.11 -5.15
CA CYS A 47 -6.46 -6.33 -4.55
C CYS A 47 -5.98 -7.77 -4.77
N ILE A 48 -4.67 -7.96 -4.80
CA ILE A 48 -4.01 -9.27 -4.82
C ILE A 48 -3.01 -9.28 -3.66
N ILE A 49 -3.33 -10.04 -2.63
CA ILE A 49 -2.53 -10.13 -1.39
C ILE A 49 -2.09 -11.59 -1.24
N SER A 50 -0.80 -11.83 -1.05
CA SER A 50 -0.27 -13.19 -0.93
C SER A 50 0.57 -13.32 0.34
N HIS A 51 0.16 -14.19 1.25
CA HIS A 51 0.86 -14.55 2.49
C HIS A 51 1.45 -13.33 3.24
N ALA A 52 0.62 -12.33 3.53
CA ALA A 52 1.03 -11.07 4.15
C ALA A 52 0.39 -10.84 5.52
N HIS A 53 1.03 -10.00 6.34
CA HIS A 53 0.51 -9.53 7.62
C HIS A 53 0.14 -8.06 7.48
N ILE A 54 -1.12 -7.71 7.74
CA ILE A 54 -1.62 -6.34 7.58
C ILE A 54 -2.29 -5.94 8.89
N SER A 55 -1.85 -4.82 9.47
CA SER A 55 -2.36 -4.34 10.74
C SER A 55 -2.60 -2.82 10.73
N HIS A 56 -3.74 -2.38 11.26
CA HIS A 56 -4.14 -0.96 11.36
C HIS A 56 -3.94 -0.20 10.04
N SER A 57 -4.36 -0.78 8.91
CA SER A 57 -3.96 -0.32 7.57
C SER A 57 -5.13 -0.24 6.58
N VAL A 58 -5.00 0.65 5.60
CA VAL A 58 -5.97 0.80 4.51
C VAL A 58 -5.31 0.42 3.19
N ILE A 59 -5.85 -0.60 2.52
CA ILE A 59 -5.38 -1.10 1.24
C ILE A 59 -6.36 -0.69 0.15
N GLY A 60 -5.92 0.25 -0.69
CA GLY A 60 -6.68 0.82 -1.78
C GLY A 60 -6.82 -0.11 -2.98
N ILE A 61 -7.66 0.28 -3.93
CA ILE A 61 -8.05 -0.55 -5.08
C ILE A 61 -6.84 -1.04 -5.89
N ARG A 62 -6.95 -2.25 -6.44
CA ARG A 62 -5.91 -2.86 -7.32
C ARG A 62 -4.53 -2.98 -6.68
N SER A 63 -4.44 -2.93 -5.35
CA SER A 63 -3.17 -3.07 -4.66
C SER A 63 -2.60 -4.47 -4.85
N PHE A 64 -1.29 -4.56 -4.99
CA PHE A 64 -0.56 -5.81 -4.91
C PHE A 64 0.35 -5.81 -3.69
N VAL A 65 0.28 -6.87 -2.89
CA VAL A 65 1.14 -7.10 -1.72
C VAL A 65 1.78 -8.48 -1.82
N GLY A 66 3.11 -8.50 -1.90
CA GLY A 66 3.90 -9.72 -2.04
C GLY A 66 3.99 -10.58 -0.77
N LEU A 67 4.47 -11.81 -0.98
CA LEU A 67 4.73 -12.84 0.03
C LEU A 67 5.56 -12.30 1.19
N GLY A 68 5.16 -12.62 2.42
CA GLY A 68 5.94 -12.38 3.64
C GLY A 68 6.07 -10.91 4.00
N THR A 69 5.30 -10.02 3.36
CA THR A 69 5.31 -8.59 3.65
C THR A 69 4.45 -8.28 4.88
N ASN A 70 4.98 -7.41 5.75
CA ASN A 70 4.32 -6.90 6.94
C ASN A 70 4.02 -5.40 6.76
N LEU A 71 2.75 -5.03 6.87
CA LEU A 71 2.25 -3.67 6.81
C LEU A 71 1.64 -3.31 8.18
N HIS A 72 2.14 -2.24 8.80
CA HIS A 72 1.61 -1.71 10.05
C HIS A 72 1.35 -0.20 9.89
N ARG A 73 0.13 0.26 10.14
CA ARG A 73 -0.23 1.69 9.99
C ARG A 73 0.12 2.26 8.62
N VAL A 74 -0.25 1.54 7.57
CA VAL A 74 0.01 1.91 6.17
C VAL A 74 -1.27 2.34 5.47
N ILE A 75 -1.18 3.44 4.71
CA ILE A 75 -2.22 3.83 3.76
C ILE A 75 -1.67 3.58 2.35
N MET A 76 -2.15 2.54 1.69
CA MET A 76 -1.81 2.25 0.31
C MET A 76 -2.94 2.74 -0.59
N MET A 77 -2.71 3.75 -1.41
CA MET A 77 -3.72 4.33 -2.30
C MET A 77 -4.09 3.40 -3.46
N GLY A 78 -3.24 2.41 -3.76
CA GLY A 78 -3.46 1.36 -4.74
C GLY A 78 -2.95 1.71 -6.14
N ALA A 79 -3.66 1.29 -7.17
CA ALA A 79 -3.20 1.47 -8.56
C ALA A 79 -4.32 1.92 -9.52
N ASP A 80 -3.94 2.73 -10.49
CA ASP A 80 -4.82 3.22 -11.56
C ASP A 80 -5.15 2.10 -12.58
N TYR A 81 -4.30 1.09 -12.70
CA TYR A 81 -4.43 -0.04 -13.64
C TYR A 81 -3.74 -1.30 -13.08
N TYR A 82 -3.91 -2.44 -13.74
CA TYR A 82 -3.09 -3.63 -13.49
C TYR A 82 -1.91 -3.65 -14.46
N GLU A 83 -0.78 -4.20 -14.01
CA GLU A 83 0.40 -4.36 -14.85
C GLU A 83 0.23 -5.58 -15.77
N SER A 84 0.47 -5.41 -17.08
CA SER A 84 0.43 -6.52 -18.04
C SER A 84 1.67 -7.42 -17.88
N GLN A 85 1.59 -8.67 -18.34
CA GLN A 85 2.75 -9.58 -18.31
C GLN A 85 3.95 -9.02 -19.08
N ALA A 86 3.71 -8.43 -20.25
CA ALA A 86 4.77 -7.79 -21.04
C ALA A 86 5.43 -6.63 -20.28
N SER A 87 4.63 -5.76 -19.64
CA SER A 87 5.14 -4.64 -18.85
C SER A 87 5.92 -5.12 -17.61
N MET A 88 5.46 -6.17 -16.94
CA MET A 88 6.21 -6.77 -15.82
C MET A 88 7.58 -7.29 -16.28
N LEU A 89 7.64 -7.97 -17.44
CA LEU A 89 8.88 -8.50 -17.98
C LEU A 89 9.86 -7.39 -18.38
N GLU A 90 9.35 -6.33 -19.03
CA GLU A 90 10.14 -5.15 -19.39
C GLU A 90 10.70 -4.45 -18.14
N ASN A 91 9.88 -4.28 -17.11
CA ASN A 91 10.31 -3.67 -15.85
C ASN A 91 11.37 -4.51 -15.14
N LEU A 92 11.18 -5.84 -15.10
CA LEU A 92 12.17 -6.76 -14.55
C LEU A 92 13.51 -6.65 -15.29
N ASN A 93 13.50 -6.64 -16.62
CA ASN A 93 14.71 -6.48 -17.44
C ASN A 93 15.39 -5.12 -17.22
N ALA A 94 14.61 -4.08 -16.91
CA ALA A 94 15.10 -2.74 -16.58
C ALA A 94 15.48 -2.58 -15.09
N GLY A 95 15.46 -3.65 -14.29
CA GLY A 95 15.76 -3.59 -12.85
C GLY A 95 14.74 -2.79 -12.03
N ARG A 96 13.54 -2.54 -12.57
CA ARG A 96 12.46 -1.83 -11.89
C ARG A 96 11.49 -2.83 -11.24
N PRO A 97 11.17 -2.68 -9.94
CA PRO A 97 10.16 -3.50 -9.32
C PRO A 97 8.80 -3.37 -10.01
N ARG A 98 7.99 -4.43 -9.92
CA ARG A 98 6.58 -4.42 -10.30
C ARG A 98 5.81 -3.36 -9.51
N MET A 99 4.65 -2.97 -10.04
CA MET A 99 3.73 -2.07 -9.31
C MET A 99 3.15 -2.76 -8.07
N GLY A 100 3.04 -1.99 -6.99
CA GLY A 100 2.67 -2.47 -5.66
C GLY A 100 3.88 -2.71 -4.76
N ILE A 101 3.70 -3.63 -3.81
CA ILE A 101 4.72 -3.96 -2.80
C ILE A 101 5.30 -5.33 -3.09
N GLY A 102 6.63 -5.41 -3.14
CA GLY A 102 7.39 -6.62 -3.28
C GLY A 102 7.26 -7.59 -2.10
N GLN A 103 8.12 -8.58 -2.08
CA GLN A 103 8.16 -9.65 -1.09
C GLN A 103 8.99 -9.24 0.12
N HIS A 104 8.68 -9.84 1.27
CA HIS A 104 9.47 -9.74 2.50
C HIS A 104 9.75 -8.29 2.95
N CYS A 105 8.83 -7.38 2.67
CA CYS A 105 8.96 -5.98 3.07
C CYS A 105 8.43 -5.77 4.50
N ARG A 106 9.02 -4.83 5.22
CA ARG A 106 8.46 -4.32 6.49
C ARG A 106 8.19 -2.83 6.35
N ILE A 107 6.93 -2.44 6.30
CA ILE A 107 6.51 -1.07 6.05
C ILE A 107 5.66 -0.58 7.21
N GLU A 108 6.07 0.52 7.82
CA GLU A 108 5.44 1.09 8.99
C GLU A 108 5.22 2.60 8.84
N ASN A 109 4.08 3.10 9.31
CA ASN A 109 3.74 4.55 9.36
C ASN A 109 4.00 5.24 8.02
N THR A 110 3.41 4.69 6.96
CA THR A 110 3.73 5.09 5.58
C THR A 110 2.48 5.33 4.76
N ILE A 111 2.50 6.39 3.94
CA ILE A 111 1.54 6.62 2.86
C ILE A 111 2.22 6.23 1.55
N LEU A 112 1.64 5.24 0.88
CA LEU A 112 2.03 4.79 -0.45
C LEU A 112 1.00 5.32 -1.43
N ASP A 113 1.37 6.30 -2.24
CA ASP A 113 0.47 6.86 -3.25
C ASP A 113 0.29 5.87 -4.43
N LYS A 114 -0.45 6.29 -5.46
CA LYS A 114 -0.81 5.42 -6.56
C LYS A 114 0.39 4.97 -7.38
N ASN A 115 0.32 3.73 -7.85
CA ASN A 115 1.27 3.16 -8.81
C ASN A 115 2.72 3.11 -8.30
N VAL A 116 2.92 3.17 -6.98
CA VAL A 116 4.26 3.00 -6.40
C VAL A 116 4.82 1.61 -6.70
N ARG A 117 6.14 1.52 -6.70
CA ARG A 117 6.90 0.30 -6.96
C ARG A 117 7.87 0.11 -5.81
N ILE A 118 7.51 -0.73 -4.84
CA ILE A 118 8.39 -1.09 -3.74
C ILE A 118 9.02 -2.44 -4.07
N GLY A 119 10.35 -2.48 -4.12
CA GLY A 119 11.13 -3.69 -4.36
C GLY A 119 11.03 -4.68 -3.21
N ASP A 120 11.58 -5.88 -3.43
CA ASP A 120 11.64 -6.91 -2.40
C ASP A 120 12.61 -6.55 -1.28
N ASN A 121 12.38 -7.09 -0.08
CA ASN A 121 13.22 -6.92 1.11
C ASN A 121 13.41 -5.46 1.56
N CYS A 122 12.46 -4.57 1.26
CA CYS A 122 12.51 -3.19 1.73
C CYS A 122 12.09 -3.08 3.19
N VAL A 123 12.75 -2.20 3.95
CA VAL A 123 12.31 -1.80 5.29
C VAL A 123 12.00 -0.31 5.21
N ILE A 124 10.76 0.10 5.48
CA ILE A 124 10.33 1.50 5.37
C ILE A 124 9.76 1.93 6.71
N SER A 125 10.43 2.87 7.39
CA SER A 125 9.96 3.43 8.65
C SER A 125 10.45 4.87 8.84
N PRO A 126 9.65 5.74 9.48
CA PRO A 126 10.10 7.07 9.90
C PRO A 126 11.05 7.01 11.11
N ALA A 127 11.20 5.84 11.77
CA ALA A 127 11.99 5.71 12.98
C ALA A 127 13.44 6.20 12.80
N GLY A 128 13.92 6.98 13.77
CA GLY A 128 15.28 7.52 13.79
C GLY A 128 15.54 8.66 12.81
N LYS A 129 14.51 9.22 12.15
CA LYS A 129 14.65 10.31 11.18
C LYS A 129 14.00 11.61 11.67
N PRO A 130 14.43 12.77 11.13
CA PRO A 130 13.74 14.03 11.36
C PRO A 130 12.30 13.98 10.87
N ASP A 131 11.41 14.72 11.54
CA ASP A 131 9.99 14.82 11.16
C ASP A 131 9.77 15.42 9.78
N HIS A 132 10.74 16.20 9.28
CA HIS A 132 10.73 16.83 7.97
C HIS A 132 12.00 16.45 7.23
N PHE A 133 11.87 15.58 6.22
CA PHE A 133 12.99 15.11 5.42
C PHE A 133 12.56 14.90 3.98
N ASP A 134 13.41 15.30 3.03
CA ASP A 134 13.20 15.08 1.60
C ASP A 134 14.24 14.10 1.08
N GLY A 135 13.78 12.88 0.82
CA GLY A 135 14.57 11.82 0.20
C GLY A 135 14.44 11.82 -1.33
N PRO A 136 15.16 10.92 -2.01
CA PRO A 136 15.16 10.87 -3.47
C PRO A 136 13.80 10.50 -4.07
N ASN A 137 13.09 9.53 -3.48
CA ASN A 137 11.80 9.02 -3.96
C ASN A 137 10.76 8.92 -2.83
N TYR A 138 10.98 9.63 -1.73
CA TYR A 138 10.07 9.69 -0.59
C TYR A 138 10.29 10.99 0.17
N VAL A 139 9.30 11.39 0.94
CA VAL A 139 9.43 12.48 1.92
C VAL A 139 8.94 12.00 3.28
N ILE A 140 9.38 12.66 4.34
CA ILE A 140 8.87 12.44 5.70
C ILE A 140 8.23 13.73 6.15
N ARG A 141 6.99 13.64 6.62
CA ARG A 141 6.24 14.73 7.22
C ARG A 141 5.53 14.18 8.46
N ASP A 142 5.70 14.87 9.60
CA ASP A 142 5.05 14.54 10.86
C ASP A 142 5.22 13.06 11.27
N GLY A 143 6.42 12.51 11.07
CA GLY A 143 6.73 11.11 11.39
C GLY A 143 6.00 10.10 10.50
N ILE A 144 5.63 10.48 9.27
CA ILE A 144 5.01 9.62 8.26
C ILE A 144 5.89 9.62 7.01
N VAL A 145 6.28 8.43 6.54
CA VAL A 145 6.96 8.30 5.24
C VAL A 145 5.91 8.40 4.13
N ILE A 146 6.18 9.18 3.10
CA ILE A 146 5.29 9.37 1.96
C ILE A 146 6.06 9.02 0.70
N VAL A 147 5.63 7.97 0.01
CA VAL A 147 6.12 7.63 -1.33
C VAL A 147 5.14 8.22 -2.36
N PRO A 148 5.55 9.21 -3.15
CA PRO A 148 4.67 9.91 -4.09
C PRO A 148 4.25 9.00 -5.25
N LYS A 149 3.23 9.44 -6.01
CA LYS A 149 2.72 8.70 -7.17
C LYS A 149 3.85 8.28 -8.12
N ASN A 150 3.82 7.03 -8.56
CA ASN A 150 4.84 6.39 -9.41
C ASN A 150 6.25 6.31 -8.77
N GLY A 151 6.39 6.61 -7.48
CA GLY A 151 7.65 6.51 -6.76
C GLY A 151 8.20 5.09 -6.76
N VAL A 152 9.52 4.97 -6.90
CA VAL A 152 10.23 3.68 -6.96
C VAL A 152 11.18 3.57 -5.78
N ILE A 153 11.00 2.54 -4.98
CA ILE A 153 11.90 2.14 -3.90
C ILE A 153 12.59 0.85 -4.34
N PRO A 154 13.90 0.86 -4.62
CA PRO A 154 14.64 -0.33 -5.08
C PRO A 154 14.65 -1.47 -4.06
N HIS A 155 14.96 -2.69 -4.53
CA HIS A 155 15.11 -3.86 -3.68
C HIS A 155 16.11 -3.61 -2.54
N GLY A 156 15.82 -4.12 -1.35
CA GLY A 156 16.70 -4.02 -0.17
C GLY A 156 16.84 -2.62 0.42
N THR A 157 16.05 -1.63 -0.05
CA THR A 157 16.17 -0.26 0.46
C THR A 157 15.73 -0.21 1.92
N VAL A 158 16.55 0.42 2.75
CA VAL A 158 16.21 0.78 4.12
C VAL A 158 15.87 2.26 4.17
N ILE A 159 14.55 2.47 4.24
CA ILE A 159 13.77 3.54 4.86
C ILE A 159 14.34 4.02 6.16
#